data_AF-A0A841MQI5-F1
#
_entry.id   AF-A0A841MQI5-F1
#
_cell.length_a   1.000
_cell.length_b   1.000
_cell.length_c   1.000
_cell.angle_alpha   90.00
_cell.angle_beta   90.00
_cell.angle_gamma   90.00
#
_symmetry.space_group_name_H-M   'P 1'
#
loop_
_entity.id
_entity.type
_entity.pdbx_description
1 polymer ?
#
loop_
_entity_poly.entity_id
_entity_poly.type
_entity_poly.pdbx_seq_one_letter_code
_entity_poly.pdbx_strand_id
1 'polypeptide(L)' 'MELDFNKAYNPFCAYAEGYACPIPPSENDLQLAICAGVKYEPKH' A
#
# COMPACT_ATOMS: atom_id res chain seq x y z
N MET A 1 1.72 13.43 -16.47
CA MET A 1 1.41 12.27 -15.63
C MET A 1 1.83 12.62 -14.22
N GLU A 2 0.96 12.42 -13.25
CA GLU A 2 1.19 12.82 -11.85
C GLU A 2 1.03 11.58 -10.96
N LEU A 3 1.93 11.44 -9.99
CA LEU A 3 1.85 10.41 -8.95
C LEU A 3 1.39 11.08 -7.66
N ASP A 4 0.17 10.75 -7.24
CA ASP A 4 -0.47 11.34 -6.08
C ASP A 4 -0.61 10.31 -4.95
N PHE A 5 0.32 10.34 -4.00
CA PHE A 5 0.32 9.45 -2.85
C PHE A 5 -0.85 9.69 -1.88
N ASN A 6 -1.57 10.81 -1.97
CA ASN A 6 -2.78 11.04 -1.17
C ASN A 6 -3.91 10.08 -1.53
N LYS A 7 -3.84 9.47 -2.72
CA LYS A 7 -4.82 8.49 -3.23
C LYS A 7 -4.34 7.05 -3.10
N ALA A 8 -3.20 6.80 -2.45
CA ALA A 8 -2.70 5.46 -2.22
C ALA A 8 -3.68 4.64 -1.37
N TYR A 9 -3.86 3.38 -1.74
CA TYR A 9 -4.76 2.42 -1.09
C TYR A 9 -4.05 1.07 -0.91
N ASN A 10 -4.48 0.30 0.09
CA ASN A 10 -3.97 -1.05 0.28
C ASN A 10 -4.70 -2.04 -0.64
N PRO A 11 -4.03 -3.03 -1.25
CA PRO A 11 -4.69 -4.11 -1.98
C PRO A 11 -5.65 -4.91 -1.08
N PHE A 12 -6.62 -5.61 -1.67
CA PHE A 12 -7.62 -6.39 -0.91
C PHE A 12 -6.99 -7.44 0.03
N CYS A 13 -5.83 -7.99 -0.34
CA CYS A 13 -5.11 -8.94 0.48
C CYS A 13 -4.66 -8.37 1.85
N ALA A 14 -4.62 -7.04 2.00
CA ALA A 14 -4.35 -6.41 3.29
C ALA A 14 -5.55 -6.51 4.25
N TYR A 15 -6.77 -6.67 3.73
CA TYR A 15 -8.01 -6.65 4.54
C TYR A 15 -8.65 -8.02 4.72
N ALA A 16 -8.39 -8.96 3.81
CA ALA A 16 -9.04 -10.27 3.80
C ALA A 16 -8.09 -11.36 3.30
N GLU A 17 -8.23 -12.53 3.91
CA GLU A 17 -7.58 -13.75 3.46
C GLU A 17 -8.15 -14.23 2.11
N GLY A 18 -7.43 -15.11 1.42
CA GLY A 18 -7.85 -15.68 0.13
C GLY A 18 -7.53 -14.84 -1.11
N TYR A 19 -6.97 -13.63 -0.93
CA TYR A 19 -6.47 -12.79 -2.02
C TYR A 19 -4.93 -12.85 -2.09
N ALA A 20 -4.39 -13.05 -3.29
CA ALA A 20 -2.95 -12.99 -3.51
C ALA A 20 -2.45 -11.54 -3.48
N CYS A 21 -1.42 -11.26 -2.68
CA CYS A 21 -0.80 -9.94 -2.66
C CYS A 21 0.12 -9.74 -3.87
N PRO A 22 0.09 -8.56 -4.52
CA PRO A 22 1.11 -8.20 -5.48
C PRO A 22 2.43 -7.98 -4.75
N ILE A 23 3.50 -8.62 -5.22
CA ILE A 23 4.85 -8.38 -4.72
C ILE A 23 5.52 -7.38 -5.67
N PRO A 24 5.80 -6.14 -5.21
CA PRO A 24 6.50 -5.17 -6.04
C PRO A 24 7.96 -5.61 -6.27
N PRO A 25 8.58 -5.19 -7.37
CA PRO A 25 10.02 -5.37 -7.56
C PRO A 25 10.81 -4.49 -6.58
N SER A 26 12.06 -4.88 -6.29
CA SER A 26 12.90 -4.20 -5.28
C SER A 26 13.17 -2.72 -5.58
N GLU A 27 13.15 -2.32 -6.84
CA GLU A 27 13.40 -0.93 -7.24
C GLU A 27 12.26 0.03 -6.81
N ASN A 28 11.11 -0.50 -6.41
CA ASN A 28 9.96 0.29 -5.96
C ASN A 28 9.99 0.60 -4.45
N ASP A 29 11.01 0.13 -3.72
CA ASP A 29 11.17 0.46 -2.30
C ASP A 29 11.74 1.88 -2.14
N LEU A 30 10.91 2.77 -1.60
CA LEU A 30 11.28 4.16 -1.36
C LEU A 30 11.90 4.30 0.04
N GLN A 31 13.13 4.81 0.13
CA GLN A 31 13.81 5.15 1.40
C GLN A 31 13.30 6.47 2.00
N LEU A 32 12.00 6.72 1.91
CA LEU A 32 11.34 7.94 2.35
C LEU A 32 9.99 7.58 2.98
N ALA A 33 9.68 8.20 4.12
CA ALA A 33 8.38 8.07 4.75
C ALA A 33 7.30 8.85 3.98
N ILE A 34 6.19 8.17 3.66
CA ILE A 34 5.02 8.78 3.04
C ILE A 34 3.87 8.78 4.05
N CYS A 35 3.60 9.94 4.64
CA CYS A 35 2.54 10.13 5.63
C CYS A 35 1.22 10.57 4.97
N ALA A 36 0.80 9.89 3.88
CA ALA A 36 -0.39 10.20 3.11
C ALA A 36 -1.10 8.91 2.63
N GLY A 37 -2.36 9.03 2.21
CA GLY A 37 -3.16 7.89 1.73
C GLY A 37 -3.90 7.14 2.84
N VAL A 38 -4.44 5.97 2.49
CA VAL A 38 -5.22 5.14 3.44
C VAL A 38 -4.30 4.44 4.42
N LYS A 39 -4.51 4.70 5.71
CA LYS A 39 -3.85 3.95 6.79
C LYS A 39 -4.59 2.64 7.04
N TYR A 40 -3.89 1.50 6.93
CA TYR A 40 -4.40 0.23 7.43
C TYR A 40 -4.25 0.20 8.95
N GLU A 41 -5.36 0.04 9.66
CA GLU A 41 -5.37 -0.19 11.11
C GLU A 41 -5.90 -1.61 11.36
N PRO A 42 -5.02 -2.59 11.65
CA PRO A 42 -5.48 -3.90 12.08
C PRO A 42 -6.23 -3.72 13.40
N LYS A 43 -7.50 -4.12 13.43
CA LYS A 43 -8.39 -3.93 14.60
C LYS A 43 -8.15 -4.93 15.75
N HIS A 44 -7.10 -5.74 15.68
CA HIS A 44 -6.83 -6.82 16.64
C HIS A 44 -5.33 -6.98 16.82
#